data_AF-A0A023CU42-F1
#
_entry.id   AF-A0A023CU42-F1
#
_cell.length_a   1.000
_cell.length_b   1.000
_cell.length_c   1.000
_cell.angle_alpha   90.00
_cell.angle_beta   90.00
_cell.angle_gamma   90.00
#
_symmetry.space_group_name_H-M   'P 1'
#
loop_
_entity.id
_entity.type
_entity.pdbx_description
1 polymer ?
#
loop_
_entity_poly.entity_id
_entity_poly.type
_entity_poly.pdbx_seq_one_letter_code
_entity_poly.pdbx_strand_id
1 'polypeptide(L)' 'MKNFAKGIFVGVAATVGVTAGCFYAFKKTIVDPIEEKEAEIDEHRRRAIRKRHSAHQY' A
#
# COMPACT_ATOMS: atom_id res chain seq x y z
N MET A 1 11.72 12.96 -39.98
CA MET A 1 11.59 13.32 -38.55
C MET A 1 10.40 12.68 -37.81
N LYS A 2 9.34 12.17 -38.48
CA LYS A 2 8.13 11.65 -37.81
C LYS A 2 8.34 10.37 -36.97
N ASN A 3 9.31 9.54 -37.32
CA ASN A 3 9.61 8.28 -36.60
C ASN A 3 10.41 8.52 -35.31
N PHE A 4 11.24 9.58 -35.29
CA PHE A 4 12.02 9.97 -34.12
C PHE A 4 11.13 10.51 -32.99
N ALA A 5 10.17 11.38 -33.33
CA ALA A 5 9.19 11.89 -32.37
C ALA A 5 8.34 10.77 -31.72
N LYS A 6 8.00 9.73 -32.49
CA LYS A 6 7.32 8.53 -31.96
C LYS A 6 8.18 7.77 -30.98
N GLY A 7 9.48 7.60 -31.27
CA GLY A 7 10.42 6.93 -30.36
C GLY A 7 10.55 7.63 -29.01
N ILE A 8 10.61 8.98 -29.02
CA ILE A 8 10.64 9.78 -27.78
C ILE A 8 9.33 9.60 -27.00
N PHE A 9 8.18 9.67 -27.66
CA PHE A 9 6.89 9.53 -26.99
C PHE A 9 6.72 8.16 -26.32
N VAL A 10 7.15 7.09 -26.99
CA VAL A 10 7.16 5.73 -26.44
C VAL A 10 8.14 5.62 -25.27
N GLY A 11 9.34 6.23 -25.39
CA GLY A 11 10.32 6.24 -24.31
C GLY A 11 9.83 6.95 -23.04
N VAL A 12 9.16 8.10 -23.19
CA VAL A 12 8.57 8.84 -22.07
C VAL A 12 7.40 8.06 -21.44
N ALA A 13 6.53 7.46 -22.26
CA ALA A 13 5.45 6.63 -21.75
C ALA A 13 6.00 5.42 -20.99
N ALA A 14 7.07 4.80 -21.47
CA ALA A 14 7.72 3.66 -20.81
C ALA A 14 8.33 4.05 -19.46
N THR A 15 9.07 5.17 -19.37
CA THR A 15 9.68 5.59 -18.11
C THR A 15 8.64 5.99 -17.06
N VAL A 16 7.56 6.68 -17.46
CA VAL A 16 6.45 6.98 -16.55
C VAL A 16 5.76 5.70 -16.09
N GLY A 17 5.49 4.77 -17.02
CA GLY A 17 4.87 3.49 -16.70
C GLY A 17 5.69 2.64 -15.73
N VAL A 18 7.00 2.54 -15.95
CA VAL A 18 7.92 1.84 -15.04
C VAL A 18 7.96 2.51 -13.68
N THR A 19 8.05 3.84 -13.63
CA THR A 19 8.12 4.59 -12.38
C THR A 19 6.85 4.37 -11.55
N ALA A 20 5.67 4.55 -12.16
CA ALA A 20 4.39 4.30 -11.52
C ALA A 20 4.25 2.83 -11.06
N GLY A 21 4.71 1.88 -11.89
CA GLY A 21 4.72 0.46 -11.56
C GLY A 21 5.60 0.14 -10.34
N CYS A 22 6.80 0.73 -10.26
CA CYS A 22 7.70 0.58 -9.11
C CYS A 22 7.07 1.14 -7.83
N PHE A 23 6.49 2.34 -7.87
CA PHE A 23 5.83 2.93 -6.70
C PHE A 23 4.63 2.11 -6.25
N TYR A 24 3.81 1.62 -7.19
CA TYR A 24 2.67 0.76 -6.87
C TYR A 24 3.11 -0.56 -6.26
N ALA A 25 4.13 -1.20 -6.83
CA ALA A 25 4.68 -2.45 -6.29
C ALA A 25 5.27 -2.26 -4.89
N PHE A 26 6.03 -1.18 -4.66
CA PHE A 26 6.55 -0.84 -3.32
C PHE A 26 5.44 -0.63 -2.29
N LYS A 27 4.39 0.12 -2.68
CA LYS A 27 3.24 0.32 -1.81
C LYS A 27 2.61 -1.01 -1.43
N LYS A 28 2.32 -1.87 -2.40
CA LYS A 28 1.63 -3.15 -2.14
C LYS A 28 2.47 -4.18 -1.39
N THR A 29 3.78 -4.20 -1.62
CA THR A 29 4.67 -5.22 -1.05
C THR A 29 5.24 -4.84 0.31
N ILE A 30 5.38 -3.54 0.60
CA ILE A 30 6.03 -3.07 1.83
C ILE A 30 5.08 -2.23 2.68
N VAL A 31 4.42 -1.23 2.09
CA VAL A 31 3.62 -0.27 2.88
C VAL A 31 2.32 -0.91 3.38
N ASP A 32 1.53 -1.46 2.47
CA ASP A 32 0.25 -2.09 2.80
C ASP A 32 0.37 -3.19 3.88
N PRO A 33 1.33 -4.13 3.85
CA PRO A 33 1.44 -5.13 4.90
C PRO A 33 1.83 -4.54 6.25
N ILE A 34 2.57 -3.43 6.30
CA ILE A 34 2.89 -2.76 7.58
C ILE A 34 1.62 -2.13 8.15
N GLU A 35 0.89 -1.37 7.33
CA GLU A 35 -0.37 -0.71 7.75
C GLU A 35 -1.42 -1.73 8.20
N GLU A 36 -1.56 -2.85 7.48
CA GLU A 36 -2.51 -3.91 7.82
C GLU A 36 -2.16 -4.55 9.17
N LYS A 37 -0.88 -4.79 9.45
CA LYS A 37 -0.43 -5.35 10.73
C LYS A 37 -0.65 -4.37 11.88
N GLU A 38 -0.42 -3.09 11.67
CA GLU A 38 -0.73 -2.06 12.68
C GLU A 38 -2.23 -1.98 12.96
N ALA A 39 -3.08 -2.04 11.92
CA ALA A 39 -4.53 -2.04 12.05
C ALA A 39 -5.04 -3.29 12.80
N GLU A 40 -4.50 -4.47 12.49
CA GLU A 40 -4.80 -5.72 13.20
C GLU A 40 -4.48 -5.60 14.71
N ILE A 41 -3.30 -5.07 15.05
CA ILE A 41 -2.87 -4.89 16.44
C ILE A 41 -3.82 -3.95 17.20
N ASP A 42 -4.21 -2.82 16.59
CA ASP A 42 -5.13 -1.89 17.23
C ASP A 42 -6.53 -2.52 17.41
N GLU A 43 -7.01 -3.27 16.42
CA GLU A 43 -8.26 -4.01 16.55
C GLU A 43 -8.20 -5.05 17.67
N HIS A 44 -7.10 -5.82 17.76
CA HIS A 44 -6.88 -6.79 18.83
C HIS A 44 -6.86 -6.11 20.20
N ARG A 45 -6.19 -4.96 20.34
CA ARG A 45 -6.21 -4.16 21.57
C ARG A 45 -7.63 -3.72 21.94
N ARG A 46 -8.39 -3.17 20.99
CA ARG A 46 -9.80 -2.78 21.22
C ARG A 46 -10.65 -3.97 21.64
N ARG A 47 -10.52 -5.12 20.96
CA ARG A 47 -11.22 -6.37 21.31
C ARG A 47 -10.83 -6.85 22.72
N ALA A 48 -9.55 -6.80 23.08
CA ALA A 48 -9.07 -7.18 24.40
C ALA A 48 -9.61 -6.27 25.50
N ILE A 49 -9.63 -4.95 25.30
CA ILE A 49 -10.21 -3.99 26.26
C ILE A 49 -11.71 -4.28 26.47
N ARG A 50 -12.48 -4.52 25.39
CA ARG A 50 -13.90 -4.90 25.49
C ARG A 50 -14.12 -6.20 26.28
N LYS A 51 -13.28 -7.23 26.04
CA LYS A 51 -13.31 -8.49 26.82
C LYS A 51 -12.96 -8.26 28.28
N ARG A 52 -11.95 -7.43 28.58
CA ARG A 52 -11.56 -7.10 29.96
C ARG A 52 -12.66 -6.35 30.71
N HIS A 53 -13.33 -5.40 30.06
CA HIS A 53 -14.44 -4.68 30.68
C HIS A 53 -15.62 -5.60 30.98
N SER A 54 -16.05 -6.44 30.02
CA SER A 54 -17.14 -7.39 30.25
C SER A 54 -16.87 -8.41 31.35
N ALA A 55 -15.62 -8.87 31.51
CA ALA A 55 -15.25 -9.79 32.59
C ALA A 55 -15.24 -9.15 33.99
N HIS A 56 -15.09 -7.83 34.09
CA HIS A 56 -15.10 -7.10 35.37
C HIS A 56 -16.51 -6.67 35.81
N GLN A 57 -17.53 -6.85 34.95
CA GLN A 57 -18.92 -6.52 35.25
C GLN A 57 -19.77 -7.72 35.73
N TYR A 58 -19.14 -8.87 35.99
CA TYR A 58 -19.75 -10.04 36.65
C TYR A 58 -19.28 -10.10 38.09
#